data_AF-A0A7S3PB04-F1
#
_entry.id   AF-A0A7S3PB04-F1
#
_cell.length_a   1.000
_cell.length_b   1.000
_cell.length_c   1.000
_cell.angle_alpha   90.00
_cell.angle_beta   90.00
_cell.angle_gamma   90.00
#
_symmetry.space_group_name_H-M   'P 1'
#
loop_
_entity.id
_entity.type
_entity.pdbx_description
1 polymer ?
#
loop_
_entity_poly.entity_id
_entity_poly.type
_entity_poly.pdbx_seq_one_letter_code
_entity_poly.pdbx_strand_id
1 'polypeptide(L)'
;KKRALPITQYLWDDEGGKTATIIIEKLPGGLRSTDAPVAWSAAPVKQVQTTLVDQGLRVEVESALDWDYVLHVDRLFASVTAVQAIVKPNRLRVKLTKKSTSRIMSSYDKWPHPHKKKV
;
A
#
# COMPACT_ATOMS: atom_id res chain seq x y z
N LYS A 1 -18.30 -9.72 12.05
CA LYS A 1 -17.39 -8.85 11.27
C LYS A 1 -16.02 -8.93 11.93
N LYS A 2 -14.97 -9.38 11.24
CA LYS A 2 -13.62 -9.46 11.83
C LYS A 2 -13.13 -8.06 12.19
N ARG A 3 -12.26 -7.96 13.21
CA ARG A 3 -11.56 -6.69 13.50
C ARG A 3 -10.52 -6.45 12.41
N ALA A 4 -10.22 -5.18 12.12
CA ALA A 4 -9.18 -4.82 11.15
C ALA A 4 -8.02 -4.11 11.86
N LEU A 5 -6.79 -4.58 11.62
CA LEU A 5 -5.57 -3.95 12.10
C LEU A 5 -5.02 -2.97 11.07
N PRO A 6 -4.63 -1.74 11.48
CA PRO A 6 -4.07 -0.77 10.55
C PRO A 6 -2.65 -1.16 10.12
N ILE A 7 -2.41 -1.22 8.81
CA ILE A 7 -1.07 -1.36 8.23
C ILE A 7 -0.41 0.01 8.26
N THR A 8 0.57 0.19 9.14
CA THR A 8 1.29 1.47 9.30
C THR A 8 2.70 1.44 8.71
N GLN A 9 3.21 0.25 8.33
CA GLN A 9 4.53 0.06 7.75
C GLN A 9 4.42 -0.31 6.27
N TYR A 10 4.79 0.61 5.40
CA TYR A 10 4.82 0.42 3.96
C TYR A 10 5.83 1.38 3.32
N LEU A 11 6.24 1.09 2.09
CA LEU A 11 7.17 1.91 1.32
C LEU A 11 6.46 2.47 0.10
N TRP A 12 6.78 3.72 -0.23
CA TRP A 12 6.50 4.30 -1.54
C TRP A 12 7.67 4.06 -2.47
N ASP A 13 7.36 3.60 -3.68
CA ASP A 13 8.29 3.43 -4.78
C ASP A 13 7.70 4.08 -6.04
N ASP A 14 8.29 5.19 -6.45
CA ASP A 14 7.90 5.96 -7.63
C ASP A 14 9.15 6.36 -8.41
N GLU A 15 9.43 5.62 -9.48
CA GLU A 15 10.55 5.90 -10.38
C GLU A 15 10.28 7.11 -11.30
N GLY A 16 9.09 7.71 -11.19
CA GLY A 16 8.58 8.72 -12.11
C GLY A 16 7.72 8.10 -13.20
N GLY A 17 7.07 8.96 -13.99
CA GLY A 17 6.21 8.50 -15.08
C GLY A 17 4.78 8.16 -14.64
N LYS A 18 4.16 7.16 -15.28
CA LYS A 18 2.71 6.89 -15.18
C LYS A 18 2.30 6.04 -13.98
N THR A 19 3.25 5.50 -13.22
CA THR A 19 2.95 4.52 -12.17
C THR A 19 3.69 4.84 -10.89
N ALA A 20 3.01 4.69 -9.76
CA ALA A 20 3.60 4.64 -8.43
C ALA A 20 3.23 3.31 -7.78
N THR A 21 4.03 2.83 -6.85
CA THR A 21 3.81 1.56 -6.15
C THR A 21 3.91 1.75 -4.65
N ILE A 22 2.96 1.16 -3.91
CA ILE A 22 3.10 0.93 -2.47
C ILE A 22 3.60 -0.50 -2.27
N ILE A 23 4.60 -0.68 -1.44
CA ILE A 23 5.17 -1.98 -1.10
C ILE A 23 4.92 -2.27 0.39
N ILE A 24 4.27 -3.40 0.67
CA ILE A 24 4.04 -3.89 2.03
C ILE A 24 4.81 -5.20 2.19
N GLU A 25 5.83 -5.20 3.04
CA GLU A 25 6.69 -6.37 3.30
C GLU A 25 6.39 -7.05 4.64
N LYS A 26 5.68 -6.34 5.53
CA LYS A 26 5.30 -6.82 6.85
C LYS A 26 3.88 -6.39 7.19
N LEU A 27 3.16 -7.22 7.93
CA LEU A 27 1.86 -6.92 8.51
C LEU A 27 1.99 -6.75 10.03
N PRO A 28 1.08 -5.98 10.67
CA PRO A 28 0.99 -5.93 12.13
C PRO A 28 0.93 -7.33 12.75
N GLY A 29 1.62 -7.54 13.87
CA GLY A 29 1.66 -8.85 14.54
C GLY A 29 0.41 -9.18 15.36
N GLY A 30 -0.36 -8.17 15.74
CA GLY A 30 -1.52 -8.32 16.60
C GLY A 30 -2.09 -6.97 17.01
N LEU A 31 -2.96 -7.01 18.03
CA LEU A 31 -3.69 -5.84 18.51
C LEU A 31 -2.84 -4.93 19.41
N ARG A 32 -1.72 -5.42 19.96
CA ARG A 32 -0.86 -4.64 20.85
C ARG A 32 0.28 -4.03 20.06
N SER A 33 0.69 -2.83 20.44
CA SER A 33 1.84 -2.15 19.84
C SER A 33 3.17 -2.89 20.04
N THR A 34 3.22 -3.82 21.01
CA THR A 34 4.38 -4.66 21.31
C THR A 34 4.44 -5.92 20.45
N ASP A 35 3.37 -6.27 19.74
CA ASP A 35 3.32 -7.49 18.93
C ASP A 35 4.26 -7.35 17.72
N ALA A 36 5.19 -8.29 17.58
CA ALA A 36 6.20 -8.22 16.53
C ALA A 36 5.56 -8.31 15.13
N PRO A 37 5.94 -7.45 14.17
CA PRO A 37 5.41 -7.52 12.82
C PRO A 37 5.68 -8.87 12.15
N VAL A 38 4.69 -9.37 11.41
CA VAL A 38 4.76 -10.63 10.66
C VAL A 38 5.27 -10.34 9.26
N ALA A 39 6.31 -11.07 8.81
CA ALA A 39 6.77 -10.98 7.43
C ALA A 39 5.66 -11.42 6.47
N TRP A 40 5.50 -10.72 5.33
CA TRP A 40 4.46 -11.03 4.35
C TRP A 40 4.50 -12.49 3.89
N SER A 41 5.69 -13.06 3.72
CA SER A 41 5.88 -14.46 3.32
C SER A 41 5.37 -15.49 4.33
N ALA A 42 5.22 -15.11 5.60
CA ALA A 42 4.68 -15.95 6.67
C ALA A 42 3.24 -15.57 7.04
N ALA A 43 2.68 -14.52 6.42
CA ALA A 43 1.34 -14.06 6.72
C ALA A 43 0.29 -14.98 6.06
N PRO A 44 -0.75 -15.43 6.79
CA PRO A 44 -1.78 -16.30 6.25
C PRO A 44 -2.83 -15.50 5.46
N VAL A 45 -2.39 -14.84 4.38
CA VAL A 45 -3.22 -14.00 3.52
C VAL A 45 -4.12 -14.86 2.64
N LYS A 46 -5.43 -14.57 2.64
CA LYS A 46 -6.43 -15.22 1.78
C LYS A 46 -6.71 -14.41 0.53
N GLN A 47 -6.96 -13.11 0.72
CA GLN A 47 -7.38 -12.23 -0.35
C GLN A 47 -6.84 -10.82 -0.10
N VAL A 48 -6.60 -10.09 -1.18
CA VAL A 48 -6.28 -8.66 -1.15
C VAL A 48 -7.26 -7.91 -2.03
N GLN A 49 -7.82 -6.83 -1.51
CA GLN A 49 -8.69 -5.91 -2.24
C GLN A 49 -8.11 -4.51 -2.17
N THR A 50 -8.22 -3.77 -3.27
CA THR A 50 -7.74 -2.39 -3.37
C THR A 50 -8.83 -1.52 -3.96
N THR A 51 -9.13 -0.41 -3.31
CA THR A 51 -10.19 0.49 -3.72
C THR A 51 -9.69 1.93 -3.61
N LEU A 52 -9.93 2.73 -4.65
CA LEU A 52 -9.78 4.18 -4.56
C LEU A 52 -10.98 4.73 -3.81
N VAL A 53 -10.73 5.48 -2.73
CA VAL A 53 -11.77 6.06 -1.88
C VAL A 53 -11.54 7.56 -1.85
N ASP A 54 -12.48 8.33 -2.40
CA ASP A 54 -12.37 9.78 -2.58
C ASP A 54 -11.06 10.21 -3.30
N GLN A 55 -10.12 10.81 -2.58
CA GLN A 55 -8.80 11.22 -3.07
C GLN A 55 -7.67 10.26 -2.65
N GLY A 56 -8.03 9.19 -1.96
CA GLY A 56 -7.15 8.28 -1.26
C GLY A 56 -7.16 6.86 -1.80
N LEU A 57 -6.62 5.95 -0.99
CA LEU A 57 -6.53 4.53 -1.27
C LEU A 57 -6.87 3.74 0.00
N ARG A 58 -7.69 2.70 -0.17
CA ARG A 58 -7.92 1.66 0.82
C ARG A 58 -7.42 0.32 0.29
N VAL A 59 -6.62 -0.37 1.07
CA VAL A 59 -6.17 -1.74 0.79
C VAL A 59 -6.61 -2.62 1.93
N GLU A 60 -7.37 -3.66 1.63
CA GLU A 60 -7.87 -4.62 2.60
C GLU A 60 -7.22 -5.97 2.33
N VAL A 61 -6.63 -6.56 3.37
CA VAL A 61 -5.98 -7.86 3.33
C VAL A 61 -6.74 -8.79 4.24
N GLU A 62 -7.50 -9.70 3.65
CA GLU A 62 -8.20 -10.75 4.38
C GLU A 62 -7.20 -11.81 4.83
N SER A 63 -7.29 -12.19 6.10
CA SER A 63 -6.40 -13.16 6.73
C SER A 63 -7.17 -14.40 7.19
N ALA A 64 -6.47 -15.52 7.33
CA ALA A 64 -7.02 -16.68 8.03
C ALA A 64 -7.10 -16.50 9.56
N LEU A 65 -6.47 -15.46 10.11
CA LEU A 65 -6.54 -15.09 11.53
C LEU A 65 -7.89 -14.46 11.91
N ASP A 66 -8.06 -14.14 13.19
CA ASP A 66 -9.26 -13.50 13.73
C ASP A 66 -9.41 -12.02 13.36
N TRP A 67 -8.41 -11.46 12.69
CA TRP A 67 -8.41 -10.08 12.20
C TRP A 67 -7.94 -10.02 10.75
N ASP A 68 -8.44 -9.00 10.05
CA ASP A 68 -7.96 -8.59 8.74
C ASP A 68 -7.01 -7.40 8.90
N TYR A 69 -6.41 -6.97 7.81
CA TYR A 69 -5.53 -5.80 7.81
C TYR A 69 -6.03 -4.75 6.83
N VAL A 70 -5.86 -3.48 7.19
CA VAL A 70 -6.27 -2.36 6.35
C VAL A 70 -5.16 -1.31 6.25
N LEU A 71 -4.75 -0.97 5.04
CA LEU A 71 -4.02 0.26 4.78
C LEU A 71 -5.02 1.31 4.33
N HIS A 72 -5.00 2.48 4.98
CA HIS A 72 -5.75 3.65 4.56
C HIS A 72 -4.79 4.80 4.30
N VAL A 73 -4.82 5.32 3.07
CA VAL A 73 -4.09 6.51 2.66
C VAL A 73 -5.14 7.57 2.33
N ASP A 74 -5.30 8.57 3.20
CA ASP A 74 -6.39 9.55 3.08
C ASP A 74 -6.34 10.37 1.78
N ARG A 75 -5.13 10.69 1.30
CA ARG A 75 -4.92 11.46 0.07
C ARG A 75 -3.66 11.01 -0.67
N LEU A 76 -3.81 10.70 -1.95
CA LEU A 76 -2.71 10.42 -2.87
C LEU A 76 -2.09 11.72 -3.39
N PHE A 77 -0.80 11.71 -3.72
CA PHE A 77 -0.09 12.90 -4.19
C PHE A 77 -0.54 13.40 -5.56
N ALA A 78 -1.16 12.52 -6.36
CA ALA A 78 -1.79 12.88 -7.61
C ALA A 78 -3.02 12.00 -7.83
N SER A 79 -3.90 12.47 -8.73
CA SER A 79 -5.05 11.69 -9.19
C SER A 79 -4.60 10.36 -9.79
N VAL A 80 -5.25 9.27 -9.37
CA VAL A 80 -5.01 7.91 -9.86
C VAL A 80 -6.24 7.44 -10.62
N THR A 81 -6.05 6.81 -11.78
CA THR A 81 -7.13 6.27 -12.62
C THR A 81 -7.42 4.80 -12.35
N ALA A 82 -6.42 4.06 -11.86
CA ALA A 82 -6.57 2.65 -11.57
C ALA A 82 -5.61 2.21 -10.45
N VAL A 83 -6.05 1.22 -9.68
CA VAL A 83 -5.25 0.53 -8.67
C VAL A 83 -5.27 -0.97 -8.91
N GLN A 84 -4.14 -1.62 -8.68
CA GLN A 84 -4.01 -3.07 -8.78
C GLN A 84 -3.17 -3.62 -7.64
N ALA A 85 -3.71 -4.60 -6.91
CA ALA A 85 -2.93 -5.43 -6.00
C ALA A 85 -2.17 -6.52 -6.77
N ILE A 86 -0.87 -6.64 -6.50
CA ILE A 86 0.01 -7.68 -7.05
C ILE A 86 0.67 -8.39 -5.86
N VAL A 87 0.12 -9.55 -5.51
CA VAL A 87 0.66 -10.39 -4.44
C VAL A 87 1.94 -11.08 -4.94
N LYS A 88 3.05 -10.90 -4.22
CA LYS A 88 4.32 -11.62 -4.45
C LYS A 88 4.65 -12.44 -3.20
N PRO A 89 5.52 -13.47 -3.31
CA PRO A 89 5.84 -14.33 -2.17
C PRO A 89 6.30 -13.59 -0.92
N ASN A 90 7.13 -12.54 -1.07
CA ASN A 90 7.72 -11.82 0.07
C ASN A 90 7.11 -10.45 0.33
N ARG A 91 6.14 -10.00 -0.48
CA ARG A 91 5.57 -8.66 -0.36
C ARG A 91 4.27 -8.52 -1.15
N LEU A 92 3.43 -7.57 -0.75
CA LEU A 92 2.39 -7.03 -1.59
C LEU A 92 2.90 -5.78 -2.32
N ARG A 93 2.62 -5.69 -3.62
CA ARG A 93 2.78 -4.46 -4.40
C ARG A 93 1.41 -3.93 -4.80
N VAL A 94 1.07 -2.73 -4.37
CA VAL A 94 -0.14 -2.02 -4.82
C VAL A 94 0.28 -1.00 -5.85
N LYS A 95 0.03 -1.33 -7.12
CA LYS A 95 0.38 -0.49 -8.27
C LYS A 95 -0.74 0.52 -8.51
N LEU A 96 -0.37 1.79 -8.60
CA LEU A 96 -1.24 2.92 -8.88
C LEU A 96 -0.91 3.48 -10.26
N THR A 97 -1.91 3.64 -11.11
CA THR A 97 -1.77 4.28 -12.41
C THR A 97 -2.18 5.74 -12.29
N LYS A 98 -1.23 6.67 -12.45
CA LYS A 98 -1.46 8.10 -12.35
C LYS A 98 -2.29 8.61 -13.54
N LYS A 99 -3.21 9.54 -13.28
CA LYS A 99 -3.94 10.26 -14.33
C LYS A 99 -2.96 11.15 -15.09
N SER A 100 -2.96 11.04 -16.42
CA SER A 100 -2.14 11.90 -17.28
C SER A 100 -2.76 13.29 -17.40
N THR A 101 -1.99 14.32 -17.07
CA THR A 101 -2.31 15.74 -17.30
C THR A 101 -1.38 16.31 -18.38
N SER A 102 -1.61 15.90 -19.64
CA SER A 102 -1.12 16.42 -20.94
C SER A 102 0.38 16.76 -21.23
N ARG A 103 0.83 16.16 -22.35
CA ARG A 103 1.91 16.43 -23.35
C ARG A 103 3.39 16.58 -22.97
N ILE A 104 3.76 16.94 -21.76
CA ILE A 104 5.19 17.04 -21.39
C ILE A 104 5.44 16.10 -20.20
N MET A 105 5.52 14.79 -20.47
CA MET A 105 6.07 13.83 -19.52
C MET A 105 7.61 13.93 -19.53
N SER A 106 8.17 15.12 -19.29
CA SER A 106 9.61 15.25 -19.08
C SER A 106 9.89 15.06 -17.59
N SER A 107 10.32 13.86 -17.21
CA SER A 107 11.19 13.57 -16.06
C SER A 107 10.86 14.12 -14.64
N TYR A 108 9.71 14.74 -14.43
CA TYR A 108 9.13 15.21 -13.15
C TYR A 108 7.65 14.74 -13.18
N ASP A 109 7.04 14.07 -12.19
CA ASP A 109 7.16 14.18 -10.74
C ASP A 109 7.18 12.79 -10.09
N LYS A 110 8.32 12.40 -9.53
CA LYS A 110 8.30 11.40 -8.46
C LYS A 110 7.46 11.98 -7.33
N TRP A 111 6.49 11.24 -6.83
CA TRP A 111 5.74 11.63 -5.65
C TRP A 111 6.73 11.93 -4.53
N PRO A 112 6.57 13.04 -3.78
CA PRO A 112 7.49 13.39 -2.73
C PRO A 112 7.49 12.25 -1.70
N HIS A 113 8.55 11.45 -1.75
CA HIS A 113 8.71 10.27 -0.91
C HIS A 113 8.68 10.70 0.56
N PRO A 114 7.75 10.22 1.39
CA PRO A 114 7.86 10.36 2.84
C PRO A 114 8.87 9.33 3.36
N HIS A 115 10.11 9.38 2.88
CA HIS A 115 11.21 8.65 3.51
C HIS A 115 11.95 9.66 4.37
N LYS A 116 11.55 9.80 5.64
CA LYS A 116 12.56 10.16 6.64
C LYS A 116 13.63 9.08 6.55
N LYS A 117 14.86 9.49 6.24
CA LYS A 117 16.06 8.66 6.34
C LYS A 117 15.94 7.82 7.62
N LYS A 118 16.10 6.49 7.49
CA LYS A 118 16.47 5.70 8.66
C LYS A 118 17.79 6.30 9.18
N VAL A 119 17.73 6.89 10.36
CA VAL A 119 18.91 7.11 11.19
C VAL A 119 19.30 5.77 11.79
#